data_AF-E9V2I8-F1
#
_entry.id   AF-E9V2I8-F1
#
_cell.length_a   1.000
_cell.length_b   1.000
_cell.length_c   1.000
_cell.angle_alpha   90.00
_cell.angle_beta   90.00
_cell.angle_gamma   90.00
#
_symmetry.space_group_name_H-M   'P 1'
#
loop_
_entity.id
_entity.type
_entity.pdbx_description
1 polymer ?
#
loop_
_entity_poly.entity_id
_entity_poly.type
_entity_poly.pdbx_seq_one_letter_code
_entity_poly.pdbx_strand_id
1 'polypeptide(L)'
;MAVATAIRVRTGHTGRTGRPGRTQVAERTGWEVLTALLAGAAAFLAGTDFDLVRGLTVGGLMGAALAPVWIREAGRYRGAALGGVLLLACFVSALALTTWRSATHPPTEAGVLFELFPVVSAVMCVGALLWGQRVLSPGIVVCLYALGSFMTAPLGSRFAEEPWRFGFAMPSTMLLLGACLLIRRRPRKRLLADITALGALTAVTALSGARSMSAFLIMTAVLLLWQHRPRTAKRTTSALLSLVLVGALGFGLYRALEGAALDGYLGQSAQERTQEQTQAAGSLILGGRPEIGATVALMLHEPLGYGAGTMATPTDMQAAKQGMSRLGYDPDNGYVEHYMFGTRIEVHSLIGDLWVWFGLAGLVLSGWLLWLATIYLGRSMAHRTGTALGLFLALQLGWNLFFGPIISSLPPLALALGVFLLQRKEADQAPPMPPRPQLPRRQGRHGQRARRRYLAGGPQRA
;
A
#
# COMPACT_ATOMS: atom_id res chain seq x y z
N MET A 1 25.12 -0.90 17.03
CA MET A 1 25.45 0.40 16.41
C MET A 1 24.46 0.89 15.34
N ALA A 2 23.76 0.03 14.58
CA ALA A 2 22.82 0.48 13.53
C ALA A 2 21.54 1.20 14.06
N VAL A 3 21.03 0.83 15.24
CA VAL A 3 19.88 1.50 15.90
C VAL A 3 20.23 2.95 16.27
N ALA A 4 21.51 3.25 16.49
CA ALA A 4 21.97 4.58 16.86
C ALA A 4 21.85 5.60 15.71
N THR A 5 21.74 5.22 14.45
CA THR A 5 21.61 6.20 13.34
C THR A 5 20.15 6.40 12.90
N ALA A 6 19.21 5.63 13.47
CA ALA A 6 17.86 5.41 12.96
C ALA A 6 16.76 6.34 13.51
N ILE A 7 16.98 6.92 14.70
CA ILE A 7 15.96 7.65 15.45
C ILE A 7 15.82 9.08 14.88
N ARG A 8 14.59 9.49 14.55
CA ARG A 8 14.32 10.90 14.23
C ARG A 8 14.38 11.74 15.50
N VAL A 9 15.54 12.33 15.81
CA VAL A 9 15.64 13.34 16.86
C VAL A 9 14.82 14.57 16.44
N ARG A 10 13.74 14.86 17.19
CA ARG A 10 12.98 16.12 17.07
C ARG A 10 13.80 17.18 17.79
N THR A 11 14.68 17.90 17.08
CA THR A 11 15.37 19.04 17.67
C THR A 11 14.34 20.13 17.98
N GLY A 12 14.01 20.29 19.26
CA GLY A 12 13.22 21.40 19.75
C GLY A 12 13.93 22.71 19.41
N HIS A 13 13.23 23.62 18.75
CA HIS A 13 13.70 24.97 18.48
C HIS A 13 13.58 25.79 19.78
N THR A 14 14.60 25.75 20.63
CA THR A 14 14.79 26.74 21.69
C THR A 14 15.72 27.85 21.18
N GLY A 15 15.37 29.09 21.50
CA GLY A 15 15.81 30.29 20.80
C GLY A 15 17.30 30.63 20.90
N ARG A 16 17.84 31.07 19.76
CA ARG A 16 18.45 32.38 19.54
C ARG A 16 19.37 32.92 20.65
N THR A 17 20.66 32.54 20.62
CA THR A 17 21.82 33.46 20.71
C THR A 17 23.07 32.73 20.19
N GLY A 18 23.90 33.42 19.40
CA GLY A 18 24.89 32.82 18.52
C GLY A 18 26.19 32.33 19.20
N ARG A 19 26.74 31.24 18.64
CA ARG A 19 28.17 30.95 18.40
C ARG A 19 28.27 29.62 17.63
N PRO A 20 29.14 29.46 16.60
CA PRO A 20 29.36 28.18 15.96
C PRO A 20 30.41 27.41 16.79
N GLY A 21 29.95 26.52 17.67
CA GLY A 21 30.85 25.76 18.53
C GLY A 21 30.27 24.39 18.88
N ARG A 22 30.99 23.34 18.48
CA ARG A 22 30.83 21.91 18.85
C ARG A 22 29.48 21.27 18.52
N THR A 23 29.53 20.25 17.66
CA THR A 23 28.50 19.21 17.57
C THR A 23 28.27 18.61 18.96
N GLN A 24 27.26 19.11 19.68
CA GLN A 24 26.71 18.42 20.84
C GLN A 24 26.22 17.06 20.35
N VAL A 25 26.95 16.01 20.69
CA VAL A 25 26.43 14.66 20.68
C VAL A 25 25.37 14.66 21.77
N ALA A 26 24.10 14.85 21.39
CA ALA A 26 23.01 14.78 22.33
C ALA A 26 23.05 13.41 23.03
N GLU A 27 23.30 13.41 24.33
CA GLU A 27 23.17 12.22 25.16
C GLU A 27 21.73 11.73 25.04
N ARG A 28 21.57 10.53 24.50
CA ARG A 28 20.26 9.92 24.31
C ARG A 28 19.82 9.33 25.62
N THR A 29 18.67 9.76 26.11
CA THR A 29 18.03 9.12 27.27
C THR A 29 17.71 7.66 26.98
N GLY A 30 17.87 6.77 27.97
CA GLY A 30 17.58 5.32 27.82
C GLY A 30 16.17 5.03 27.27
N TRP A 31 15.20 5.91 27.55
CA TRP A 31 13.85 5.85 27.01
C TRP A 31 13.75 5.97 25.48
N GLU A 32 14.60 6.77 24.84
CA GLU A 32 14.60 6.90 23.37
C GLU A 32 15.08 5.61 22.70
N VAL A 33 16.09 4.98 23.29
CA VAL A 33 16.62 3.69 22.81
C VAL A 33 15.57 2.60 22.98
N LEU A 34 14.94 2.51 24.16
CA LEU A 34 13.87 1.53 24.40
C LEU A 34 12.70 1.73 23.43
N THR A 35 12.27 2.97 23.20
CA THR A 35 11.19 3.29 22.26
C THR A 35 11.54 2.84 20.83
N ALA A 36 12.78 3.08 20.40
CA ALA A 36 13.27 2.65 19.09
C ALA A 36 13.37 1.12 18.96
N LEU A 37 13.77 0.42 20.02
CA LEU A 37 13.79 -1.04 20.06
C LEU A 37 12.38 -1.62 19.99
N LEU A 38 11.42 -1.08 20.76
CA LEU A 38 10.02 -1.50 20.71
C LEU A 38 9.39 -1.25 19.33
N ALA A 39 9.65 -0.07 18.74
CA ALA A 39 9.20 0.23 17.38
C ALA A 39 9.81 -0.73 16.34
N GLY A 40 11.08 -1.09 16.51
CA GLY A 40 11.76 -2.04 15.63
C GLY A 40 11.22 -3.46 15.79
N ALA A 41 11.01 -3.91 17.03
CA ALA A 41 10.44 -5.21 17.35
C ALA A 41 9.00 -5.31 16.82
N ALA A 42 8.18 -4.29 16.99
CA ALA A 42 6.82 -4.25 16.46
C ALA A 42 6.81 -4.34 14.92
N ALA A 43 7.69 -3.61 14.23
CA ALA A 43 7.81 -3.71 12.77
C ALA A 43 8.24 -5.10 12.30
N PHE A 44 9.21 -5.70 12.99
CA PHE A 44 9.69 -7.05 12.69
C PHE A 44 8.61 -8.11 12.92
N LEU A 45 7.95 -8.10 14.08
CA LEU A 45 6.89 -9.04 14.43
C LEU A 45 5.63 -8.86 13.57
N ALA A 46 5.32 -7.63 13.15
CA ALA A 46 4.25 -7.40 12.17
C ALA A 46 4.57 -8.07 10.82
N GLY A 47 5.85 -8.17 10.47
CA GLY A 47 6.31 -8.81 9.23
C GLY A 47 6.34 -10.33 9.27
N THR A 48 6.51 -10.95 10.46
CA THR A 48 6.57 -12.41 10.55
C THR A 48 5.26 -13.07 10.13
N ASP A 49 4.12 -12.41 10.31
CA ASP A 49 2.81 -13.00 9.97
C ASP A 49 2.61 -14.40 10.60
N PHE A 50 3.28 -14.65 11.72
CA PHE A 50 3.26 -15.95 12.38
C PHE A 50 1.90 -16.13 13.06
N ASP A 51 1.08 -16.99 12.49
CA ASP A 51 -0.26 -17.30 13.01
C ASP A 51 -0.15 -18.11 14.31
N LEU A 52 -0.87 -17.65 15.34
CA LEU A 52 -0.99 -18.34 16.62
C LEU A 52 -2.27 -19.14 16.68
N VAL A 53 -3.40 -18.48 16.41
CA VAL A 53 -4.74 -19.05 16.50
C VAL A 53 -5.64 -18.39 15.48
N ARG A 54 -6.03 -19.15 14.45
CA ARG A 54 -7.09 -18.78 13.49
C ARG A 54 -6.89 -17.39 12.87
N GLY A 55 -5.66 -17.06 12.50
CA GLY A 55 -5.30 -15.78 11.89
C GLY A 55 -4.87 -14.67 12.85
N LEU A 56 -4.90 -14.90 14.17
CA LEU A 56 -4.32 -13.98 15.13
C LEU A 56 -2.79 -14.14 15.14
N THR A 57 -2.07 -13.10 14.72
CA THR A 57 -0.61 -13.19 14.58
C THR A 57 0.13 -12.62 15.79
N VAL A 58 1.39 -13.04 15.96
CA VAL A 58 2.30 -12.47 16.98
C VAL A 58 2.42 -10.94 16.82
N GLY A 59 2.50 -10.47 15.57
CA GLY A 59 2.48 -9.04 15.24
C GLY A 59 1.20 -8.34 15.70
N GLY A 60 0.05 -8.98 15.49
CA GLY A 60 -1.24 -8.50 15.94
C GLY A 60 -1.31 -8.35 17.47
N LEU A 61 -0.80 -9.32 18.22
CA LEU A 61 -0.73 -9.26 19.68
C LEU A 61 0.20 -8.16 20.19
N MET A 62 1.39 -8.02 19.60
CA MET A 62 2.31 -6.93 19.92
C MET A 62 1.66 -5.57 19.60
N GLY A 63 0.96 -5.47 18.46
CA GLY A 63 0.19 -4.29 18.11
C GLY A 63 -0.90 -3.98 19.14
N ALA A 64 -1.67 -4.98 19.57
CA ALA A 64 -2.68 -4.82 20.61
C ALA A 64 -2.08 -4.35 21.95
N ALA A 65 -0.95 -4.94 22.38
CA ALA A 65 -0.24 -4.50 23.59
C ALA A 65 0.21 -3.04 23.52
N LEU A 66 0.56 -2.56 22.31
CA LEU A 66 0.97 -1.18 22.06
C LEU A 66 -0.20 -0.25 21.69
N ALA A 67 -1.45 -0.73 21.73
CA ALA A 67 -2.64 0.05 21.38
C ALA A 67 -2.75 1.41 22.06
N PRO A 68 -2.52 1.54 23.38
CA PRO A 68 -2.58 2.85 24.04
C PRO A 68 -1.61 3.88 23.45
N VAL A 69 -0.49 3.42 22.89
CA VAL A 69 0.55 4.27 22.30
C VAL A 69 0.16 4.68 20.88
N TRP A 70 -0.17 3.72 20.02
CA TRP A 70 -0.39 4.03 18.61
C TRP A 70 -1.79 4.57 18.31
N ILE A 71 -2.83 4.29 19.11
CA ILE A 71 -4.18 4.86 18.89
C ILE A 71 -4.13 6.39 18.90
N ARG A 72 -3.40 6.97 19.86
CA ARG A 72 -3.20 8.42 19.95
C ARG A 72 -2.47 8.98 18.73
N GLU A 73 -1.52 8.23 18.19
CA GLU A 73 -0.77 8.62 17.00
C GLU A 73 -1.56 8.44 15.71
N ALA A 74 -2.41 7.40 15.62
CA ALA A 74 -3.27 7.15 14.47
C ALA A 74 -4.21 8.34 14.21
N GLY A 75 -4.71 9.00 15.27
CA GLY A 75 -5.51 10.23 15.16
C GLY A 75 -4.81 11.40 14.45
N ARG A 76 -3.48 11.35 14.29
CA ARG A 76 -2.71 12.35 13.53
C ARG A 76 -2.68 12.08 12.03
N TYR A 77 -3.16 10.94 11.56
CA TYR A 77 -3.15 10.60 10.14
C TYR A 77 -4.53 10.86 9.52
N ARG A 78 -4.56 11.55 8.39
CA ARG A 78 -5.77 11.74 7.58
C ARG A 78 -6.18 10.39 7.00
N GLY A 79 -7.44 10.02 7.20
CA GLY A 79 -8.00 8.76 6.76
C GLY A 79 -8.03 7.67 7.84
N ALA A 80 -7.19 7.75 8.89
CA ALA A 80 -7.17 6.73 9.95
C ALA A 80 -8.49 6.67 10.72
N ALA A 81 -9.08 7.83 11.05
CA ALA A 81 -10.38 7.89 11.73
C ALA A 81 -11.51 7.31 10.86
N LEU A 82 -11.57 7.68 9.57
CA LEU A 82 -12.57 7.14 8.64
C LEU A 82 -12.38 5.62 8.47
N GLY A 83 -11.15 5.15 8.28
CA GLY A 83 -10.84 3.73 8.20
C GLY A 83 -11.28 2.98 9.46
N GLY A 84 -11.03 3.53 10.65
CA GLY A 84 -11.49 2.96 11.92
C GLY A 84 -13.02 2.87 12.03
N VAL A 85 -13.74 3.91 11.61
CA VAL A 85 -15.22 3.90 11.58
C VAL A 85 -15.75 2.87 10.59
N LEU A 86 -15.16 2.79 9.39
CA LEU A 86 -15.55 1.81 8.37
C LEU A 86 -15.27 0.37 8.84
N LEU A 87 -14.14 0.14 9.50
CA LEU A 87 -13.82 -1.16 10.10
C LEU A 87 -14.80 -1.54 11.20
N LEU A 88 -15.15 -0.61 12.09
CA LEU A 88 -16.16 -0.86 13.11
C LEU A 88 -17.52 -1.18 12.48
N ALA A 89 -17.92 -0.44 11.45
CA ALA A 89 -19.13 -0.71 10.69
C ALA A 89 -19.09 -2.10 10.02
N CYS A 90 -17.93 -2.52 9.51
CA CYS A 90 -17.73 -3.87 8.97
C CYS A 90 -17.94 -4.93 10.05
N PHE A 91 -17.33 -4.81 11.23
CA PHE A 91 -17.50 -5.79 12.32
C PHE A 91 -18.96 -5.88 12.78
N VAL A 92 -19.64 -4.74 12.95
CA VAL A 92 -21.07 -4.72 13.29
C VAL A 92 -21.90 -5.36 12.19
N SER A 93 -21.61 -5.05 10.92
CA SER A 93 -22.29 -5.63 9.76
C SER A 93 -22.09 -7.14 9.65
N ALA A 94 -20.86 -7.64 9.86
CA ALA A 94 -20.58 -9.08 9.88
C ALA A 94 -21.47 -9.80 10.89
N LEU A 95 -21.44 -9.36 12.16
CA LEU A 95 -22.23 -9.99 13.22
C LEU A 95 -23.74 -9.89 12.96
N ALA A 96 -24.22 -8.75 12.45
CA ALA A 96 -25.63 -8.56 12.09
C ALA A 96 -26.06 -9.47 10.93
N LEU A 97 -25.25 -9.60 9.88
CA LEU A 97 -25.53 -10.47 8.74
C LEU A 97 -25.48 -11.94 9.14
N THR A 98 -24.45 -12.37 9.88
CA THR A 98 -24.31 -13.73 10.39
C THR A 98 -25.53 -14.14 11.24
N THR A 99 -25.99 -13.25 12.13
CA THR A 99 -27.17 -13.52 12.97
C THR A 99 -28.45 -13.55 12.15
N TRP A 100 -28.65 -12.58 11.25
CA TRP A 100 -29.83 -12.49 10.39
C TRP A 100 -29.96 -13.70 9.45
N ARG A 101 -28.84 -14.19 8.91
CA ARG A 101 -28.81 -15.28 7.92
C ARG A 101 -28.71 -16.68 8.53
N SER A 102 -28.49 -16.80 9.83
CA SER A 102 -28.23 -18.08 10.51
C SER A 102 -29.26 -19.18 10.23
N ALA A 103 -30.53 -18.83 10.00
CA ALA A 103 -31.60 -19.77 9.66
C ALA A 103 -31.48 -20.38 8.25
N THR A 104 -30.87 -19.66 7.32
CA THR A 104 -30.74 -20.08 5.90
C THR A 104 -29.32 -20.50 5.55
N HIS A 105 -28.33 -19.87 6.17
CA HIS A 105 -26.92 -20.13 5.98
C HIS A 105 -26.28 -20.30 7.37
N PRO A 106 -26.19 -21.55 7.87
CA PRO A 106 -25.70 -21.78 9.23
C PRO A 106 -24.21 -21.38 9.32
N PRO A 107 -23.85 -20.47 10.24
CA PRO A 107 -22.47 -20.09 10.42
C PRO A 107 -21.73 -21.11 11.28
N THR A 108 -20.41 -21.15 11.14
CA THR A 108 -19.54 -21.89 12.05
C THR A 108 -18.76 -20.93 12.94
N GLU A 109 -18.68 -21.23 14.23
CA GLU A 109 -17.85 -20.44 15.16
C GLU A 109 -16.39 -20.37 14.69
N ALA A 110 -15.89 -21.48 14.12
CA ALA A 110 -14.55 -21.52 13.55
C ALA A 110 -14.38 -20.58 12.36
N GLY A 111 -15.34 -20.54 11.44
CA GLY A 111 -15.32 -19.61 10.31
C GLY A 111 -15.36 -18.16 10.76
N VAL A 112 -16.22 -17.80 11.72
CA VAL A 112 -16.32 -16.43 12.23
C VAL A 112 -14.96 -15.97 12.77
N LEU A 113 -14.31 -16.79 13.61
CA LEU A 113 -13.00 -16.43 14.16
C LEU A 113 -11.92 -16.35 13.08
N PHE A 114 -11.93 -17.29 12.14
CA PHE A 114 -10.94 -17.35 11.05
C PHE A 114 -11.03 -16.16 10.10
N GLU A 115 -12.19 -15.52 9.96
CA GLU A 115 -12.37 -14.34 9.10
C GLU A 115 -12.14 -13.03 9.84
N LEU A 116 -12.59 -12.93 11.11
CA LEU A 116 -12.48 -11.69 11.88
C LEU A 116 -11.07 -11.46 12.47
N PHE A 117 -10.43 -12.50 13.00
CA PHE A 117 -9.13 -12.37 13.67
C PHE A 117 -8.00 -11.88 12.76
N PRO A 118 -7.84 -12.36 11.50
CA PRO A 118 -6.85 -11.79 10.59
C PRO A 118 -7.05 -10.29 10.36
N VAL A 119 -8.30 -9.84 10.20
CA VAL A 119 -8.60 -8.42 9.96
C VAL A 119 -8.25 -7.58 11.19
N VAL A 120 -8.64 -8.02 12.39
CA VAL A 120 -8.25 -7.35 13.64
C VAL A 120 -6.74 -7.31 13.78
N SER A 121 -6.07 -8.44 13.57
CA SER A 121 -4.61 -8.58 13.63
C SER A 121 -3.91 -7.60 12.69
N ALA A 122 -4.36 -7.53 11.42
CA ALA A 122 -3.84 -6.62 10.42
C ALA A 122 -4.00 -5.14 10.83
N VAL A 123 -5.14 -4.76 11.42
CA VAL A 123 -5.37 -3.40 11.92
C VAL A 123 -4.43 -3.05 13.08
N MET A 124 -4.20 -3.98 13.99
CA MET A 124 -3.22 -3.80 15.08
C MET A 124 -1.80 -3.60 14.51
N CYS A 125 -1.42 -4.38 13.49
CA CYS A 125 -0.16 -4.22 12.78
C CYS A 125 -0.06 -2.85 12.08
N VAL A 126 -1.12 -2.37 11.41
CA VAL A 126 -1.16 -1.03 10.79
C VAL A 126 -0.86 0.05 11.84
N GLY A 127 -1.53 -0.01 12.98
CA GLY A 127 -1.32 0.94 14.08
C GLY A 127 0.13 0.94 14.57
N ALA A 128 0.67 -0.25 14.85
CA ALA A 128 2.05 -0.43 15.29
C ALA A 128 3.07 0.08 14.26
N LEU A 129 2.84 -0.17 12.96
CA LEU A 129 3.71 0.29 11.87
C LEU A 129 3.65 1.82 11.70
N LEU A 130 2.47 2.44 11.79
CA LEU A 130 2.30 3.90 11.74
C LEU A 130 3.06 4.59 12.88
N TRP A 131 2.99 4.03 14.08
CA TRP A 131 3.78 4.48 15.21
C TRP A 131 5.28 4.25 15.00
N GLY A 132 5.66 3.06 14.51
CA GLY A 132 7.05 2.72 14.22
C GLY A 132 7.71 3.70 13.23
N GLN A 133 6.97 4.13 12.21
CA GLN A 133 7.43 5.14 11.24
C GLN A 133 7.61 6.55 11.82
N ARG A 134 7.03 6.83 12.99
CA ARG A 134 7.24 8.10 13.70
C ARG A 134 8.57 8.12 14.44
N VAL A 135 8.97 6.97 14.98
CA VAL A 135 10.18 6.75 15.79
C VAL A 135 11.38 6.49 14.89
N LEU A 136 11.21 5.56 13.94
CA LEU A 136 12.23 5.10 13.00
C LEU A 136 12.02 5.72 11.61
N SER A 137 13.04 5.67 10.76
CA SER A 137 12.85 6.04 9.35
C SER A 137 11.98 5.00 8.63
N PRO A 138 11.12 5.40 7.66
CA PRO A 138 10.24 4.46 6.96
C PRO A 138 10.98 3.30 6.28
N GLY A 139 12.18 3.55 5.72
CA GLY A 139 13.00 2.49 5.14
C GLY A 139 13.41 1.43 6.16
N ILE A 140 13.74 1.82 7.40
CA ILE A 140 14.09 0.87 8.47
C ILE A 140 12.89 0.03 8.88
N VAL A 141 11.72 0.66 9.02
CA VAL A 141 10.48 -0.06 9.36
C VAL A 141 10.16 -1.12 8.29
N VAL A 142 10.24 -0.74 7.02
CA VAL A 142 9.99 -1.65 5.89
C VAL A 142 11.03 -2.77 5.84
N CYS A 143 12.31 -2.47 6.05
CA CYS A 143 13.35 -3.50 6.10
C CYS A 143 13.11 -4.47 7.26
N LEU A 144 12.83 -3.98 8.46
CA LEU A 144 12.56 -4.83 9.63
C LEU A 144 11.32 -5.71 9.40
N TYR A 145 10.26 -5.14 8.84
CA TYR A 145 9.08 -5.90 8.41
C TYR A 145 9.47 -7.01 7.43
N ALA A 146 10.22 -6.68 6.38
CA ALA A 146 10.63 -7.66 5.38
C ALA A 146 11.53 -8.77 5.98
N LEU A 147 12.44 -8.42 6.89
CA LEU A 147 13.25 -9.36 7.65
C LEU A 147 12.38 -10.32 8.49
N GLY A 148 11.32 -9.81 9.10
CA GLY A 148 10.31 -10.64 9.76
C GLY A 148 9.67 -11.62 8.80
N SER A 149 9.22 -11.15 7.63
CA SER A 149 8.58 -12.00 6.62
C SER A 149 9.51 -13.07 6.05
N PHE A 150 10.83 -12.81 6.00
CA PHE A 150 11.82 -13.83 5.62
C PHE A 150 11.90 -14.98 6.61
N MET A 151 11.70 -14.73 7.91
CA MET A 151 11.78 -15.78 8.93
C MET A 151 10.68 -16.83 8.79
N THR A 152 9.51 -16.42 8.33
CA THR A 152 8.33 -17.29 8.22
C THR A 152 8.02 -17.73 6.79
N ALA A 153 8.68 -17.14 5.78
CA ALA A 153 8.55 -17.56 4.39
C ALA A 153 8.69 -19.08 4.18
N PRO A 154 9.62 -19.81 4.84
CA PRO A 154 9.74 -21.26 4.70
C PRO A 154 8.56 -22.07 5.27
N LEU A 155 7.73 -21.46 6.12
CA LEU A 155 6.57 -22.12 6.76
C LEU A 155 5.33 -22.16 5.84
N GLY A 156 5.37 -21.47 4.70
CA GLY A 156 4.27 -21.46 3.75
C GLY A 156 4.03 -22.84 3.13
N SER A 157 2.77 -23.25 3.01
CA SER A 157 2.37 -24.58 2.50
C SER A 157 2.92 -24.90 1.10
N ARG A 158 3.08 -23.88 0.26
CA ARG A 158 3.59 -24.00 -1.12
C ARG A 158 5.06 -23.64 -1.27
N PHE A 159 5.77 -23.43 -0.16
CA PHE A 159 7.18 -23.07 -0.19
C PHE A 159 8.02 -24.15 -0.88
N ALA A 160 7.72 -25.43 -0.63
CA ALA A 160 8.44 -26.55 -1.23
C ALA A 160 8.24 -26.67 -2.75
N GLU A 161 7.09 -26.22 -3.29
CA GLU A 161 6.82 -26.24 -4.73
C GLU A 161 7.68 -25.21 -5.46
N GLU A 162 7.68 -23.98 -4.96
CA GLU A 162 8.41 -22.89 -5.58
C GLU A 162 8.81 -21.82 -4.55
N PRO A 163 9.99 -21.99 -3.91
CA PRO A 163 10.41 -21.16 -2.77
C PRO A 163 10.46 -19.65 -3.09
N TRP A 164 10.88 -19.31 -4.31
CA TRP A 164 10.96 -17.92 -4.72
C TRP A 164 9.56 -17.30 -4.86
N ARG A 165 8.68 -17.92 -5.65
CA ARG A 165 7.36 -17.38 -5.95
C ARG A 165 6.47 -17.30 -4.71
N PHE A 166 6.47 -18.33 -3.88
CA PHE A 166 5.54 -18.44 -2.75
C PHE A 166 6.14 -18.01 -1.41
N GLY A 167 7.45 -17.83 -1.31
CA GLY A 167 8.12 -17.38 -0.09
C GLY A 167 8.84 -16.06 -0.26
N PHE A 168 9.92 -16.06 -1.06
CA PHE A 168 10.92 -14.99 -0.99
C PHE A 168 10.65 -13.76 -1.85
N ALA A 169 9.83 -13.84 -2.90
CA ALA A 169 9.68 -12.75 -3.85
C ALA A 169 9.12 -11.47 -3.19
N MET A 170 8.09 -11.59 -2.34
CA MET A 170 7.47 -10.46 -1.66
C MET A 170 8.36 -9.84 -0.57
N PRO A 171 8.94 -10.62 0.37
CA PRO A 171 9.92 -10.11 1.33
C PRO A 171 11.15 -9.47 0.65
N SER A 172 11.68 -10.07 -0.42
CA SER A 172 12.82 -9.52 -1.17
C SER A 172 12.48 -8.16 -1.78
N THR A 173 11.28 -8.03 -2.35
CA THR A 173 10.81 -6.77 -2.93
C THR A 173 10.69 -5.69 -1.87
N MET A 174 10.04 -5.99 -0.74
CA MET A 174 9.92 -5.05 0.37
C MET A 174 11.30 -4.66 0.94
N LEU A 175 12.21 -5.62 1.13
CA LEU A 175 13.54 -5.38 1.68
C LEU A 175 14.38 -4.46 0.78
N LEU A 176 14.45 -4.76 -0.52
CA LEU A 176 15.25 -3.98 -1.47
C LEU A 176 14.68 -2.57 -1.67
N LEU A 177 13.37 -2.43 -1.85
CA LEU A 177 12.74 -1.12 -1.99
C LEU A 177 12.79 -0.32 -0.68
N GLY A 178 12.67 -0.99 0.47
CA GLY A 178 12.88 -0.41 1.80
C GLY A 178 14.32 0.10 1.99
N ALA A 179 15.31 -0.68 1.57
CA ALA A 179 16.72 -0.30 1.62
C ALA A 179 17.02 0.92 0.73
N CYS A 180 16.40 1.00 -0.46
CA CYS A 180 16.53 2.16 -1.34
C CYS A 180 15.99 3.46 -0.69
N LEU A 181 14.97 3.38 0.18
CA LEU A 181 14.48 4.54 0.94
C LEU A 181 15.49 5.09 1.95
N LEU A 182 16.50 4.30 2.34
CA LEU A 182 17.59 4.76 3.23
C LEU A 182 18.57 5.70 2.51
N ILE A 183 18.57 5.72 1.17
CA ILE A 183 19.44 6.55 0.34
C ILE A 183 18.87 7.98 0.26
N ARG A 184 19.08 8.78 1.33
CA ARG A 184 18.43 10.10 1.49
C ARG A 184 19.13 11.27 0.80
N ARG A 185 20.42 11.16 0.45
CA ARG A 185 21.28 12.34 0.15
C ARG A 185 21.44 12.67 -1.34
N ARG A 186 21.02 11.79 -2.26
CA ARG A 186 21.27 11.97 -3.72
C ARG A 186 20.12 11.37 -4.55
N PRO A 187 19.18 12.18 -5.11
CA PRO A 187 18.01 11.66 -5.81
C PRO A 187 18.37 10.79 -7.02
N ARG A 188 19.44 11.15 -7.76
CA ARG A 188 19.94 10.33 -8.87
C ARG A 188 20.45 8.95 -8.44
N LYS A 189 21.18 8.89 -7.32
CA LYS A 189 21.69 7.60 -6.79
C LYS A 189 20.55 6.72 -6.29
N ARG A 190 19.54 7.34 -5.67
CA ARG A 190 18.33 6.64 -5.25
C ARG A 190 17.56 6.09 -6.45
N LEU A 191 17.34 6.90 -7.50
CA LEU A 191 16.69 6.42 -8.72
C LEU A 191 17.45 5.25 -9.33
N LEU A 192 18.78 5.35 -9.43
CA LEU A 192 19.60 4.25 -9.94
C LEU A 192 19.41 2.99 -9.09
N ALA A 193 19.48 3.10 -7.76
CA ALA A 193 19.25 1.98 -6.85
C ALA A 193 17.84 1.38 -6.99
N ASP A 194 16.79 2.22 -7.06
CA ASP A 194 15.40 1.79 -7.25
C ASP A 194 15.26 1.02 -8.59
N ILE A 195 15.81 1.54 -9.69
CA ILE A 195 15.73 0.90 -11.01
C ILE A 195 16.56 -0.39 -11.07
N THR A 196 17.75 -0.41 -10.47
CA THR A 196 18.57 -1.62 -10.38
C THR A 196 17.85 -2.70 -9.57
N ALA A 197 17.27 -2.34 -8.42
CA ALA A 197 16.49 -3.27 -7.60
C ALA A 197 15.26 -3.81 -8.35
N LEU A 198 14.48 -2.93 -8.98
CA LEU A 198 13.32 -3.32 -9.77
C LEU A 198 13.70 -4.21 -10.96
N GLY A 199 14.79 -3.90 -11.66
CA GLY A 199 15.29 -4.70 -12.77
C GLY A 199 15.73 -6.10 -12.34
N ALA A 200 16.52 -6.20 -11.26
CA ALA A 200 16.95 -7.48 -10.70
C ALA A 200 15.75 -8.32 -10.23
N LEU A 201 14.81 -7.73 -9.48
CA LEU A 201 13.61 -8.42 -9.03
C LEU A 201 12.73 -8.87 -10.21
N THR A 202 12.59 -8.03 -11.23
CA THR A 202 11.82 -8.36 -12.45
C THR A 202 12.43 -9.57 -13.15
N ALA A 203 13.75 -9.57 -13.33
CA ALA A 203 14.44 -10.68 -13.98
C ALA A 203 14.22 -12.00 -13.23
N VAL A 204 14.43 -12.02 -11.90
CA VAL A 204 14.27 -13.24 -11.11
C VAL A 204 12.80 -13.72 -11.08
N THR A 205 11.84 -12.79 -10.90
CA THR A 205 10.40 -13.15 -10.87
C THR A 205 9.83 -13.56 -12.23
N ALA A 206 10.35 -13.00 -13.33
CA ALA A 206 9.95 -13.42 -14.67
C ALA A 206 10.43 -14.84 -14.97
N LEU A 207 11.67 -15.17 -14.58
CA LEU A 207 12.25 -16.51 -14.75
C LEU A 207 11.55 -17.58 -13.89
N SER A 208 10.98 -17.19 -12.75
CA SER A 208 10.19 -18.06 -11.89
C SER A 208 8.70 -18.15 -12.32
N GLY A 209 8.33 -17.73 -13.52
CA GLY A 209 6.94 -17.80 -13.99
C GLY A 209 5.92 -16.96 -13.19
N ALA A 210 6.36 -16.05 -12.31
CA ALA A 210 5.50 -15.20 -11.49
C ALA A 210 5.03 -13.96 -12.28
N ARG A 211 4.15 -14.19 -13.27
CA ARG A 211 3.73 -13.21 -14.29
C ARG A 211 3.16 -11.90 -13.74
N SER A 212 2.28 -11.97 -12.73
CA SER A 212 1.65 -10.77 -12.15
C SER A 212 2.67 -9.93 -11.39
N MET A 213 3.58 -10.57 -10.64
CA MET A 213 4.58 -9.86 -9.84
C MET A 213 5.61 -9.15 -10.71
N SER A 214 6.12 -9.81 -11.76
CA SER A 214 7.02 -9.18 -12.73
C SER A 214 6.33 -8.01 -13.44
N ALA A 215 5.05 -8.14 -13.81
CA ALA A 215 4.28 -7.03 -14.38
C ALA A 215 4.16 -5.82 -13.42
N PHE A 216 3.92 -6.03 -12.12
CA PHE A 216 3.90 -4.93 -11.14
C PHE A 216 5.26 -4.25 -11.00
N LEU A 217 6.35 -5.02 -11.01
CA LEU A 217 7.71 -4.46 -10.91
C LEU A 217 8.07 -3.65 -12.15
N ILE A 218 7.75 -4.14 -13.36
CA ILE A 218 7.92 -3.42 -14.62
C ILE A 218 7.09 -2.14 -14.61
N MET A 219 5.80 -2.23 -14.26
CA MET A 219 4.92 -1.06 -14.19
C MET A 219 5.45 -0.02 -13.18
N THR A 220 5.92 -0.47 -12.01
CA THR A 220 6.55 0.39 -11.02
C THR A 220 7.76 1.12 -11.58
N ALA A 221 8.64 0.40 -12.31
CA ALA A 221 9.81 0.98 -12.96
C ALA A 221 9.42 2.02 -14.01
N VAL A 222 8.44 1.72 -14.87
CA VAL A 222 7.92 2.63 -15.90
C VAL A 222 7.36 3.91 -15.26
N LEU A 223 6.53 3.78 -14.23
CA LEU A 223 5.97 4.94 -13.51
C LEU A 223 7.06 5.77 -12.83
N LEU A 224 8.05 5.11 -12.24
CA LEU A 224 9.16 5.79 -11.57
C LEU A 224 10.04 6.56 -12.57
N LEU A 225 10.40 5.95 -13.71
CA LEU A 225 11.14 6.61 -14.79
C LEU A 225 10.35 7.80 -15.35
N TRP A 226 9.04 7.61 -15.55
CA TRP A 226 8.15 8.67 -16.02
C TRP A 226 8.13 9.88 -15.09
N GLN A 227 8.14 9.67 -13.77
CA GLN A 227 8.21 10.77 -12.80
C GLN A 227 9.51 11.60 -12.94
N HIS A 228 10.59 10.99 -13.40
CA HIS A 228 11.92 11.62 -13.50
C HIS A 228 12.21 12.27 -14.86
N ARG A 229 11.27 12.27 -15.80
CA ARG A 229 11.43 12.93 -17.12
C ARG A 229 11.77 14.44 -17.00
N PRO A 230 12.60 15.01 -17.88
CA PRO A 230 12.94 16.44 -17.86
C PRO A 230 11.70 17.34 -17.84
N ARG A 231 11.77 18.48 -17.13
CA ARG A 231 10.66 19.45 -17.06
C ARG A 231 10.62 20.25 -18.36
N THR A 232 9.74 19.87 -19.29
CA THR A 232 9.50 20.66 -20.51
C THR A 232 8.32 21.63 -20.39
N ALA A 233 7.53 21.60 -19.30
CA ALA A 233 6.39 22.51 -19.11
C ALA A 233 6.15 22.95 -17.65
N LYS A 234 5.59 24.17 -17.48
CA LYS A 234 5.26 24.82 -16.19
C LYS A 234 3.96 24.33 -15.53
N ARG A 235 3.13 23.52 -16.21
CA ARG A 235 1.86 23.00 -15.66
C ARG A 235 2.08 21.67 -14.93
N THR A 236 1.65 21.60 -13.69
CA THR A 236 1.44 20.32 -13.00
C THR A 236 0.30 19.59 -13.70
N THR A 237 0.52 18.35 -14.15
CA THR A 237 -0.55 17.51 -14.70
C THR A 237 -1.59 17.25 -13.61
N SER A 238 -2.88 17.34 -13.95
CA SER A 238 -3.96 16.97 -13.02
C SER A 238 -3.80 15.52 -12.55
N ALA A 239 -4.21 15.24 -11.31
CA ALA A 239 -4.22 13.88 -10.76
C ALA A 239 -5.06 12.93 -11.63
N LEU A 240 -6.18 13.41 -12.17
CA LEU A 240 -7.04 12.63 -13.07
C LEU A 240 -6.31 12.25 -14.37
N LEU A 241 -5.66 13.21 -15.03
CA LEU A 241 -4.87 12.93 -16.24
C LEU A 241 -3.73 11.96 -15.95
N SER A 242 -3.14 12.05 -14.76
CA SER A 242 -2.08 11.15 -14.32
C SER A 242 -2.61 9.73 -14.11
N LEU A 243 -3.83 9.57 -13.61
CA LEU A 243 -4.51 8.27 -13.51
C LEU A 243 -4.84 7.68 -14.88
N VAL A 244 -5.37 8.48 -15.80
CA VAL A 244 -5.63 8.05 -17.19
C VAL A 244 -4.34 7.55 -17.84
N LEU A 245 -3.23 8.25 -17.63
CA LEU A 245 -1.92 7.84 -18.13
C LEU A 245 -1.44 6.52 -17.48
N VAL A 246 -1.59 6.36 -16.17
CA VAL A 246 -1.25 5.10 -15.49
C VAL A 246 -2.07 3.95 -16.08
N GLY A 247 -3.38 4.16 -16.30
CA GLY A 247 -4.25 3.18 -16.96
C GLY A 247 -3.81 2.85 -18.38
N ALA A 248 -3.46 3.86 -19.19
CA ALA A 248 -2.99 3.67 -20.55
C ALA A 248 -1.65 2.91 -20.60
N LEU A 249 -0.70 3.22 -19.70
CA LEU A 249 0.55 2.48 -19.57
C LEU A 249 0.29 1.04 -19.11
N GLY A 250 -0.62 0.85 -18.15
CA GLY A 250 -1.09 -0.46 -17.67
C GLY A 250 -1.62 -1.31 -18.80
N PHE A 251 -2.54 -0.76 -19.58
CA PHE A 251 -3.11 -1.42 -20.74
C PHE A 251 -2.06 -1.73 -21.82
N GLY A 252 -1.16 -0.79 -22.11
CA GLY A 252 -0.06 -1.01 -23.05
C GLY A 252 0.85 -2.15 -22.61
N LEU A 253 1.20 -2.23 -21.32
CA LEU A 253 2.00 -3.32 -20.77
C LEU A 253 1.25 -4.66 -20.84
N TYR A 254 -0.04 -4.68 -20.51
CA TYR A 254 -0.88 -5.88 -20.65
C TYR A 254 -0.84 -6.41 -22.08
N ARG A 255 -1.10 -5.54 -23.08
CA ARG A 255 -1.08 -5.93 -24.50
C ARG A 255 0.30 -6.39 -24.97
N ALA A 256 1.37 -5.75 -24.50
CA ALA A 256 2.73 -6.14 -24.83
C ALA A 256 3.09 -7.53 -24.25
N LEU A 257 2.69 -7.82 -23.01
CA LEU A 257 2.92 -9.13 -22.38
C LEU A 257 2.06 -10.23 -23.00
N GLU A 258 0.80 -9.94 -23.29
CA GLU A 258 -0.13 -10.84 -24.00
C GLU A 258 0.42 -11.19 -25.40
N GLY A 259 0.83 -10.18 -26.18
CA GLY A 259 1.47 -10.40 -27.48
C GLY A 259 2.76 -11.22 -27.37
N ALA A 260 3.65 -10.86 -26.45
CA ALA A 260 4.89 -11.61 -26.25
C ALA A 260 4.68 -13.07 -25.82
N ALA A 261 3.60 -13.35 -25.05
CA ALA A 261 3.22 -14.70 -24.71
C ALA A 261 2.70 -15.47 -25.95
N LEU A 262 1.82 -14.85 -26.74
CA LEU A 262 1.24 -15.44 -27.96
C LEU A 262 2.27 -15.69 -29.06
N ASP A 263 3.30 -14.84 -29.15
CA ASP A 263 4.43 -14.98 -30.07
C ASP A 263 5.48 -16.00 -29.59
N GLY A 264 5.30 -16.58 -28.39
CA GLY A 264 6.19 -17.60 -27.83
C GLY A 264 7.46 -17.05 -27.17
N TYR A 265 7.64 -15.73 -27.07
CA TYR A 265 8.81 -15.12 -26.41
C TYR A 265 8.90 -15.44 -24.92
N LEU A 266 7.77 -15.78 -24.28
CA LEU A 266 7.72 -16.22 -22.88
C LEU A 266 7.76 -17.76 -22.72
N GLY A 267 8.01 -18.49 -23.81
CA GLY A 267 8.08 -19.95 -23.84
C GLY A 267 6.76 -20.62 -24.26
N GLN A 268 6.87 -21.87 -24.75
CA GLN A 268 5.74 -22.62 -25.31
C GLN A 268 4.60 -22.85 -24.31
N SER A 269 4.90 -23.24 -23.07
CA SER A 269 3.86 -23.42 -22.04
C SER A 269 3.09 -22.13 -21.74
N ALA A 270 3.75 -20.97 -21.83
CA ALA A 270 3.07 -19.68 -21.65
C ALA A 270 2.20 -19.34 -22.87
N GLN A 271 2.65 -19.68 -24.06
CA GLN A 271 1.91 -19.51 -25.31
C GLN A 271 0.64 -20.35 -25.32
N GLU A 272 0.74 -21.66 -25.09
CA GLU A 272 -0.39 -22.61 -25.06
C GLU A 272 -1.45 -22.16 -24.06
N ARG A 273 -1.06 -21.87 -22.81
CA ARG A 273 -2.00 -21.40 -21.78
C ARG A 273 -2.66 -20.07 -22.15
N THR A 274 -1.90 -19.14 -22.75
CA THR A 274 -2.46 -17.83 -23.15
C THR A 274 -3.44 -18.01 -24.30
N GLN A 275 -3.16 -18.90 -25.24
CA GLN A 275 -4.07 -19.26 -26.33
C GLN A 275 -5.35 -19.91 -25.78
N GLU A 276 -5.24 -20.92 -24.91
CA GLU A 276 -6.38 -21.59 -24.27
C GLU A 276 -7.25 -20.60 -23.48
N GLN A 277 -6.64 -19.77 -22.62
CA GLN A 277 -7.35 -18.79 -21.80
C GLN A 277 -8.05 -17.71 -22.65
N THR A 278 -7.42 -17.29 -23.75
CA THR A 278 -8.00 -16.27 -24.65
C THR A 278 -9.10 -16.86 -25.52
N GLN A 279 -8.95 -18.10 -25.99
CA GLN A 279 -9.97 -18.80 -26.78
C GLN A 279 -11.22 -19.13 -25.95
N ALA A 280 -11.03 -19.57 -24.70
CA ALA A 280 -12.15 -19.95 -23.83
C ALA A 280 -12.95 -18.73 -23.33
N ALA A 281 -12.28 -17.67 -22.88
CA ALA A 281 -12.91 -16.57 -22.15
C ALA A 281 -12.85 -15.20 -22.87
N GLY A 282 -12.29 -15.15 -24.08
CA GLY A 282 -12.14 -13.93 -24.89
C GLY A 282 -11.06 -12.95 -24.40
N SER A 283 -10.49 -13.15 -23.21
CA SER A 283 -9.35 -12.36 -22.71
C SER A 283 -8.53 -13.14 -21.68
N LEU A 284 -7.25 -12.81 -21.58
CA LEU A 284 -6.33 -13.43 -20.62
C LEU A 284 -6.75 -13.18 -19.15
N ILE A 285 -7.37 -12.03 -18.86
CA ILE A 285 -7.80 -11.69 -17.50
C ILE A 285 -9.03 -12.52 -17.11
N LEU A 286 -10.05 -12.58 -17.97
CA LEU A 286 -11.28 -13.34 -17.68
C LEU A 286 -10.99 -14.84 -17.67
N GLY A 287 -10.17 -15.34 -18.60
CA GLY A 287 -9.80 -16.77 -18.67
C GLY A 287 -8.83 -17.20 -17.57
N GLY A 288 -8.05 -16.27 -17.02
CA GLY A 288 -7.14 -16.54 -15.91
C GLY A 288 -7.77 -16.42 -14.51
N ARG A 289 -8.98 -15.85 -14.40
CA ARG A 289 -9.66 -15.53 -13.14
C ARG A 289 -11.16 -15.80 -13.23
N PRO A 290 -11.59 -17.06 -13.39
CA PRO A 290 -13.00 -17.40 -13.50
C PRO A 290 -13.80 -17.03 -12.24
N GLU A 291 -13.15 -16.87 -11.08
CA GLU A 291 -13.77 -16.50 -9.80
C GLU A 291 -14.44 -15.11 -9.84
N ILE A 292 -14.08 -14.24 -10.79
CA ILE A 292 -14.81 -12.99 -11.01
C ILE A 292 -16.26 -13.24 -11.45
N GLY A 293 -16.49 -14.28 -12.26
CA GLY A 293 -17.82 -14.71 -12.68
C GLY A 293 -18.63 -15.24 -11.51
N ALA A 294 -18.00 -16.03 -10.64
CA ALA A 294 -18.61 -16.48 -9.40
C ALA A 294 -18.97 -15.29 -8.48
N THR A 295 -18.02 -14.37 -8.25
CA THR A 295 -18.23 -13.18 -7.41
C THR A 295 -19.43 -12.37 -7.87
N VAL A 296 -19.52 -12.07 -9.17
CA VAL A 296 -20.62 -11.30 -9.75
C VAL A 296 -21.94 -12.05 -9.62
N ALA A 297 -21.96 -13.37 -9.92
CA ALA A 297 -23.18 -14.16 -9.81
C ALA A 297 -23.69 -14.26 -8.37
N LEU A 298 -22.79 -14.43 -7.39
CA LEU A 298 -23.15 -14.42 -5.97
C LEU A 298 -23.65 -13.04 -5.53
N MET A 299 -23.02 -11.95 -5.98
CA MET A 299 -23.50 -10.59 -5.69
C MET A 299 -24.88 -10.30 -6.26
N LEU A 300 -25.23 -10.89 -7.40
CA LEU A 300 -26.58 -10.79 -7.96
C LEU A 300 -27.57 -11.70 -7.23
N HIS A 301 -27.12 -12.86 -6.75
CA HIS A 301 -27.93 -13.80 -6.01
C HIS A 301 -28.27 -13.28 -4.60
N GLU A 302 -27.26 -12.78 -3.87
CA GLU A 302 -27.35 -12.39 -2.47
C GLU A 302 -26.77 -10.99 -2.19
N PRO A 303 -27.34 -9.91 -2.73
CA PRO A 303 -26.69 -8.60 -2.85
C PRO A 303 -26.22 -7.95 -1.53
N LEU A 304 -26.83 -8.32 -0.41
CA LEU A 304 -26.48 -7.78 0.90
C LEU A 304 -25.21 -8.40 1.50
N GLY A 305 -24.72 -9.51 0.94
CA GLY A 305 -23.63 -10.32 1.47
C GLY A 305 -24.10 -11.44 2.39
N TYR A 306 -23.14 -12.26 2.84
CA TYR A 306 -23.40 -13.49 3.59
C TYR A 306 -23.23 -13.30 5.11
N GLY A 307 -22.18 -12.57 5.52
CA GLY A 307 -21.77 -12.45 6.91
C GLY A 307 -20.63 -13.41 7.25
N ALA A 308 -19.94 -13.13 8.35
CA ALA A 308 -18.75 -13.88 8.75
C ALA A 308 -19.07 -15.34 9.13
N GLY A 309 -18.20 -16.26 8.75
CA GLY A 309 -18.25 -17.69 9.07
C GLY A 309 -19.38 -18.47 8.39
N THR A 310 -20.01 -17.87 7.39
CA THR A 310 -21.16 -18.42 6.68
C THR A 310 -20.71 -19.46 5.65
N MET A 311 -21.37 -20.63 5.65
CA MET A 311 -21.14 -21.67 4.66
C MET A 311 -22.03 -21.46 3.44
N ALA A 312 -21.50 -21.77 2.25
CA ALA A 312 -22.30 -21.79 1.03
C ALA A 312 -23.35 -22.90 1.06
N THR A 313 -24.53 -22.59 0.54
CA THR A 313 -25.59 -23.55 0.27
C THR A 313 -25.45 -24.12 -1.15
N PRO A 314 -26.13 -25.23 -1.49
CA PRO A 314 -26.14 -25.75 -2.86
C PRO A 314 -26.61 -24.73 -3.90
N THR A 315 -27.52 -23.82 -3.53
CA THR A 315 -28.00 -22.75 -4.41
C THR A 315 -26.92 -21.69 -4.67
N ASP A 316 -26.14 -21.33 -3.66
CA ASP A 316 -24.98 -20.42 -3.83
C ASP A 316 -23.94 -21.03 -4.76
N MET A 317 -23.61 -22.30 -4.52
CA MET A 317 -22.66 -23.03 -5.34
C MET A 317 -23.13 -23.06 -6.80
N GLN A 318 -24.41 -23.37 -7.03
CA GLN A 318 -24.97 -23.38 -8.38
C GLN A 318 -24.91 -21.98 -9.04
N ALA A 319 -25.24 -20.92 -8.31
CA ALA A 319 -25.15 -19.55 -8.82
C ALA A 319 -23.71 -19.20 -9.22
N ALA A 320 -22.73 -19.53 -8.37
CA ALA A 320 -21.31 -19.33 -8.66
C ALA A 320 -20.85 -20.12 -9.91
N LYS A 321 -21.21 -21.41 -9.99
CA LYS A 321 -20.91 -22.26 -11.15
C LYS A 321 -21.49 -21.69 -12.45
N GLN A 322 -22.74 -21.21 -12.43
CA GLN A 322 -23.36 -20.55 -13.57
C GLN A 322 -22.60 -19.28 -13.98
N GLY A 323 -22.15 -18.48 -13.00
CA GLY A 323 -21.33 -17.29 -13.24
C GLY A 323 -20.01 -17.62 -13.95
N MET A 324 -19.32 -18.66 -13.50
CA MET A 324 -18.06 -19.12 -14.10
C MET A 324 -18.26 -19.72 -15.49
N SER A 325 -19.32 -20.52 -15.68
CA SER A 325 -19.67 -21.12 -16.96
C SER A 325 -19.95 -20.07 -18.05
N ARG A 326 -20.57 -18.93 -17.69
CA ARG A 326 -20.77 -17.80 -18.61
C ARG A 326 -19.47 -17.16 -19.11
N LEU A 327 -18.36 -17.36 -18.40
CA LEU A 327 -17.02 -16.92 -18.82
C LEU A 327 -16.26 -18.00 -19.61
N GLY A 328 -16.91 -19.11 -19.97
CA GLY A 328 -16.29 -20.21 -20.71
C GLY A 328 -15.42 -21.14 -19.85
N TYR A 329 -15.54 -21.05 -18.52
CA TYR A 329 -14.86 -21.96 -17.60
C TYR A 329 -15.74 -23.19 -17.29
N ASP A 330 -15.13 -24.37 -17.19
CA ASP A 330 -15.81 -25.58 -16.72
C ASP A 330 -15.79 -25.64 -15.17
N PRO A 331 -16.94 -25.40 -14.50
CA PRO A 331 -17.00 -25.34 -13.05
C PRO A 331 -17.12 -26.71 -12.38
N ASP A 332 -17.32 -27.80 -13.14
CA ASP A 332 -17.57 -29.15 -12.63
C ASP A 332 -16.30 -30.00 -12.54
N ASN A 333 -15.18 -29.37 -12.14
CA ASN A 333 -13.86 -30.00 -12.00
C ASN A 333 -13.41 -30.19 -10.54
N GLY A 334 -14.31 -29.96 -9.57
CA GLY A 334 -14.05 -30.06 -8.13
C GLY A 334 -13.41 -28.82 -7.49
N TYR A 335 -12.93 -27.86 -8.28
CA TYR A 335 -12.35 -26.61 -7.77
C TYR A 335 -13.37 -25.79 -6.96
N VAL A 336 -14.59 -25.66 -7.50
CA VAL A 336 -15.63 -24.84 -6.88
C VAL A 336 -16.06 -25.44 -5.53
N GLU A 337 -16.26 -26.76 -5.48
CA GLU A 337 -16.75 -27.48 -4.31
C GLU A 337 -15.71 -27.63 -3.23
N HIS A 338 -14.47 -27.98 -3.58
CA HIS A 338 -13.44 -28.27 -2.59
C HIS A 338 -12.66 -27.04 -2.17
N TYR A 339 -12.39 -26.13 -3.10
CA TYR A 339 -11.54 -24.97 -2.85
C TYR A 339 -12.34 -23.71 -2.54
N MET A 340 -13.29 -23.32 -3.41
CA MET A 340 -14.05 -22.07 -3.21
C MET A 340 -15.10 -22.14 -2.10
N PHE A 341 -15.69 -23.32 -1.87
CA PHE A 341 -16.81 -23.50 -0.94
C PHE A 341 -16.61 -24.59 0.13
N GLY A 342 -15.46 -25.28 0.14
CA GLY A 342 -15.27 -26.45 0.98
C GLY A 342 -15.27 -26.17 2.49
N THR A 343 -14.76 -25.00 2.90
CA THR A 343 -14.67 -24.61 4.33
C THR A 343 -15.22 -23.23 4.63
N ARG A 344 -15.38 -22.39 3.60
CA ARG A 344 -15.86 -21.01 3.64
C ARG A 344 -16.19 -20.61 2.21
N ILE A 345 -16.82 -19.44 2.05
CA ILE A 345 -16.99 -18.81 0.75
C ILE A 345 -15.72 -18.01 0.43
N GLU A 346 -14.95 -18.45 -0.57
CA GLU A 346 -13.73 -17.78 -1.02
C GLU A 346 -13.79 -17.48 -2.52
N VAL A 347 -13.83 -16.19 -2.85
CA VAL A 347 -14.05 -15.71 -4.24
C VAL A 347 -12.81 -15.06 -4.84
N HIS A 348 -11.66 -15.17 -4.17
CA HIS A 348 -10.34 -14.80 -4.70
C HIS A 348 -10.23 -13.33 -5.14
N SER A 349 -10.94 -12.45 -4.43
CA SER A 349 -11.00 -11.01 -4.71
C SER A 349 -11.20 -10.28 -3.40
N LEU A 350 -10.33 -9.34 -3.04
CA LEU A 350 -10.47 -8.65 -1.75
C LEU A 350 -11.79 -7.87 -1.65
N ILE A 351 -12.32 -7.33 -2.77
CA ILE A 351 -13.67 -6.75 -2.80
C ILE A 351 -14.73 -7.82 -2.53
N GLY A 352 -14.61 -8.96 -3.22
CA GLY A 352 -15.53 -10.08 -3.08
C GLY A 352 -15.52 -10.65 -1.66
N ASP A 353 -14.34 -10.98 -1.14
CA ASP A 353 -14.16 -11.53 0.20
C ASP A 353 -14.66 -10.55 1.29
N LEU A 354 -14.35 -9.24 1.17
CA LEU A 354 -14.88 -8.24 2.11
C LEU A 354 -16.41 -8.12 2.02
N TRP A 355 -17.00 -8.27 0.84
CA TRP A 355 -18.45 -8.29 0.68
C TRP A 355 -19.08 -9.57 1.23
N VAL A 356 -18.45 -10.73 1.04
CA VAL A 356 -18.89 -12.00 1.65
C VAL A 356 -18.94 -11.84 3.17
N TRP A 357 -17.85 -11.35 3.77
CA TRP A 357 -17.70 -11.29 5.23
C TRP A 357 -18.50 -10.14 5.87
N PHE A 358 -18.54 -8.98 5.22
CA PHE A 358 -19.06 -7.73 5.81
C PHE A 358 -20.22 -7.10 5.03
N GLY A 359 -20.64 -7.67 3.92
CA GLY A 359 -21.71 -7.17 3.07
C GLY A 359 -21.42 -5.81 2.46
N LEU A 360 -22.44 -4.94 2.41
CA LEU A 360 -22.32 -3.59 1.87
C LEU A 360 -21.27 -2.75 2.61
N ALA A 361 -21.08 -2.95 3.92
CA ALA A 361 -20.04 -2.25 4.67
C ALA A 361 -18.64 -2.61 4.15
N GLY A 362 -18.42 -3.88 3.79
CA GLY A 362 -17.20 -4.36 3.15
C GLY A 362 -16.96 -3.71 1.78
N LEU A 363 -17.99 -3.53 0.97
CA LEU A 363 -17.88 -2.81 -0.30
C LEU A 363 -17.47 -1.35 -0.11
N VAL A 364 -18.03 -0.67 0.89
CA VAL A 364 -17.66 0.72 1.22
C VAL A 364 -16.20 0.78 1.69
N LEU A 365 -15.74 -0.16 2.53
CA LEU A 365 -14.35 -0.26 2.95
C LEU A 365 -13.42 -0.49 1.74
N SER A 366 -13.78 -1.40 0.85
CA SER A 366 -13.03 -1.66 -0.39
C SER A 366 -12.96 -0.41 -1.29
N GLY A 367 -14.07 0.32 -1.43
CA GLY A 367 -14.11 1.59 -2.15
C GLY A 367 -13.18 2.64 -1.53
N TRP A 368 -13.10 2.70 -0.20
CA TRP A 368 -12.15 3.56 0.50
C TRP A 368 -10.69 3.14 0.30
N LEU A 369 -10.38 1.84 0.32
CA LEU A 369 -9.04 1.33 0.01
C LEU A 369 -8.62 1.64 -1.42
N LEU A 370 -9.53 1.45 -2.39
CA LEU A 370 -9.31 1.81 -3.79
C LEU A 370 -9.08 3.32 -3.95
N TRP A 371 -9.87 4.13 -3.24
CA TRP A 371 -9.71 5.58 -3.21
C TRP A 371 -8.34 6.00 -2.67
N LEU A 372 -7.83 5.36 -1.61
CA LEU A 372 -6.49 5.63 -1.09
C LEU A 372 -5.40 5.29 -2.11
N ALA A 373 -5.46 4.12 -2.75
CA ALA A 373 -4.48 3.70 -3.75
C ALA A 373 -4.48 4.64 -4.97
N THR A 374 -5.67 4.99 -5.48
CA THR A 374 -5.82 5.89 -6.64
C THR A 374 -5.39 7.31 -6.32
N ILE A 375 -5.71 7.86 -5.15
CA ILE A 375 -5.20 9.16 -4.72
C ILE A 375 -3.69 9.14 -4.58
N TYR A 376 -3.13 8.09 -3.98
CA TYR A 376 -1.68 7.95 -3.84
C TYR A 376 -1.01 7.98 -5.22
N LEU A 377 -1.47 7.17 -6.18
CA LEU A 377 -0.95 7.14 -7.54
C LEU A 377 -1.11 8.49 -8.23
N GLY A 378 -2.32 9.05 -8.24
CA GLY A 378 -2.62 10.32 -8.89
C GLY A 378 -1.76 11.48 -8.37
N ARG A 379 -1.64 11.61 -7.04
CA ARG A 379 -0.82 12.67 -6.42
C ARG A 379 0.67 12.42 -6.61
N SER A 380 1.12 11.17 -6.48
CA SER A 380 2.53 10.80 -6.67
C SER A 380 3.00 11.10 -8.08
N MET A 381 2.16 10.82 -9.09
CA MET A 381 2.46 11.09 -10.50
C MET A 381 2.35 12.58 -10.83
N ALA A 382 1.32 13.28 -10.35
CA ALA A 382 1.13 14.71 -10.57
C ALA A 382 2.25 15.57 -9.96
N HIS A 383 2.72 15.20 -8.76
CA HIS A 383 3.74 15.94 -8.03
C HIS A 383 5.14 15.32 -8.12
N ARG A 384 5.28 14.15 -8.75
CA ARG A 384 6.55 13.40 -8.91
C ARG A 384 7.22 13.11 -7.56
N THR A 385 6.42 12.72 -6.58
CA THR A 385 6.85 12.43 -5.21
C THR A 385 6.73 10.94 -4.85
N GLY A 386 6.31 10.10 -5.80
CA GLY A 386 6.13 8.67 -5.58
C GLY A 386 7.44 8.00 -5.19
N THR A 387 7.35 7.04 -4.28
CA THR A 387 8.47 6.13 -4.00
C THR A 387 8.23 4.83 -4.77
N ALA A 388 9.30 4.13 -5.17
CA ALA A 388 9.16 2.81 -5.82
C ALA A 388 8.28 1.86 -4.98
N LEU A 389 8.54 1.80 -3.67
CA LEU A 389 7.74 1.01 -2.73
C LEU A 389 6.25 1.40 -2.75
N GLY A 390 5.93 2.70 -2.65
CA GLY A 390 4.53 3.11 -2.59
C GLY A 390 3.79 2.95 -3.92
N LEU A 391 4.47 3.15 -5.05
CA LEU A 391 3.91 2.84 -6.37
C LEU A 391 3.61 1.34 -6.51
N PHE A 392 4.56 0.49 -6.12
CA PHE A 392 4.40 -0.97 -6.13
C PHE A 392 3.23 -1.42 -5.24
N LEU A 393 3.18 -0.96 -3.99
CA LEU A 393 2.09 -1.29 -3.06
C LEU A 393 0.72 -0.79 -3.55
N ALA A 394 0.66 0.36 -4.24
CA ALA A 394 -0.59 0.88 -4.77
C ALA A 394 -1.10 0.08 -5.97
N LEU A 395 -0.20 -0.35 -6.86
CA LEU A 395 -0.51 -1.25 -7.97
C LEU A 395 -0.96 -2.62 -7.46
N GLN A 396 -0.24 -3.16 -6.47
CA GLN A 396 -0.57 -4.45 -5.86
C GLN A 396 -1.91 -4.41 -5.13
N LEU A 397 -2.18 -3.37 -4.33
CA LEU A 397 -3.50 -3.22 -3.69
C LEU A 397 -4.60 -3.08 -4.74
N GLY A 398 -4.37 -2.29 -5.79
CA GLY A 398 -5.32 -2.15 -6.89
C GLY A 398 -5.66 -3.49 -7.54
N TRP A 399 -4.65 -4.34 -7.78
CA TRP A 399 -4.87 -5.69 -8.31
C TRP A 399 -5.58 -6.61 -7.31
N ASN A 400 -5.11 -6.63 -6.06
CA ASN A 400 -5.65 -7.53 -5.03
C ASN A 400 -7.11 -7.23 -4.72
N LEU A 401 -7.53 -5.96 -4.80
CA LEU A 401 -8.94 -5.56 -4.70
C LEU A 401 -9.85 -6.34 -5.65
N PHE A 402 -9.39 -6.64 -6.86
CA PHE A 402 -10.20 -7.35 -7.85
C PHE A 402 -9.88 -8.84 -7.95
N PHE A 403 -8.63 -9.26 -7.66
CA PHE A 403 -8.14 -10.60 -8.00
C PHE A 403 -7.24 -11.26 -6.93
N GLY A 404 -7.12 -10.66 -5.75
CA GLY A 404 -6.27 -11.19 -4.68
C GLY A 404 -7.11 -11.65 -3.50
N PRO A 405 -6.88 -12.86 -2.95
CA PRO A 405 -7.60 -13.31 -1.77
C PRO A 405 -7.21 -12.47 -0.55
N ILE A 406 -8.17 -12.21 0.32
CA ILE A 406 -8.02 -11.32 1.48
C ILE A 406 -6.86 -11.72 2.39
N ILE A 407 -6.76 -13.01 2.76
CA ILE A 407 -5.76 -13.48 3.74
C ILE A 407 -4.34 -13.17 3.27
N SER A 408 -4.02 -13.46 2.02
CA SER A 408 -2.71 -13.14 1.42
C SER A 408 -2.47 -11.64 1.21
N SER A 409 -3.55 -10.84 1.19
CA SER A 409 -3.52 -9.40 0.93
C SER A 409 -3.37 -8.58 2.21
N LEU A 410 -3.73 -9.12 3.37
CA LEU A 410 -3.69 -8.39 4.65
C LEU A 410 -2.28 -7.92 5.05
N PRO A 411 -1.21 -8.75 4.99
CA PRO A 411 0.13 -8.29 5.35
C PRO A 411 0.63 -7.12 4.47
N PRO A 412 0.63 -7.21 3.12
CA PRO A 412 1.05 -6.08 2.30
C PRO A 412 0.10 -4.87 2.39
N LEU A 413 -1.20 -5.09 2.64
CA LEU A 413 -2.15 -4.01 2.91
C LEU A 413 -1.77 -3.25 4.18
N ALA A 414 -1.34 -3.94 5.24
CA ALA A 414 -0.93 -3.29 6.49
C ALA A 414 0.24 -2.32 6.27
N LEU A 415 1.23 -2.76 5.49
CA LEU A 415 2.35 -1.91 5.09
C LEU A 415 1.91 -0.77 4.16
N ALA A 416 1.02 -1.04 3.20
CA ALA A 416 0.50 -0.08 2.24
C ALA A 416 -0.26 1.07 2.92
N LEU A 417 -1.13 0.76 3.89
CA LEU A 417 -1.81 1.76 4.70
C LEU A 417 -0.83 2.64 5.48
N GLY A 418 0.28 2.07 5.95
CA GLY A 418 1.39 2.81 6.53
C GLY A 418 2.03 3.84 5.60
N VAL A 419 1.92 3.68 4.28
CA VAL A 419 2.46 4.60 3.25
C VAL A 419 1.39 5.57 2.74
N PHE A 420 0.14 5.12 2.59
CA PHE A 420 -0.94 5.90 1.99
C PHE A 420 -1.56 6.92 2.94
N LEU A 421 -1.59 6.60 4.23
CA LEU A 421 -2.17 7.50 5.22
C LEU A 421 -1.28 8.75 5.37
N LEU A 422 -1.87 9.90 5.03
CA LEU A 422 -1.15 11.17 5.04
C LEU A 422 -1.11 11.74 6.45
N GLN A 423 0.08 12.00 6.98
CA GLN A 423 0.22 12.70 8.25
C GLN A 423 -0.47 14.08 8.16
N ARG A 424 -1.40 14.37 9.08
CA ARG A 424 -2.00 15.69 9.23
C ARG A 424 -0.87 16.63 9.65
N LYS A 425 -0.48 17.54 8.75
CA LYS A 425 0.50 18.58 9.06
C LYS A 425 -0.07 19.39 10.23
N GLU A 426 0.71 19.62 11.30
CA GLU A 426 0.35 20.41 12.50
C GLU A 426 0.01 21.90 12.19
N ALA A 427 -0.33 22.25 10.95
CA ALA A 427 -0.65 23.60 10.50
C ALA A 427 -2.08 24.07 10.89
N ASP A 428 -2.98 23.15 11.27
CA ASP A 428 -4.35 23.50 11.70
C ASP A 428 -4.41 24.03 13.16
N GLN A 429 -3.28 24.08 13.89
CA GLN A 429 -3.23 24.53 15.30
C GLN A 429 -2.41 25.80 15.54
N ALA A 430 -1.91 26.47 14.49
CA ALA A 430 -1.34 27.80 14.67
C ALA A 430 -2.49 28.82 14.68
N PRO A 431 -2.76 29.54 15.79
CA PRO A 431 -3.69 30.66 15.76
C PRO A 431 -3.23 31.64 14.66
N PRO A 432 -4.16 32.29 13.93
CA PRO A 432 -3.81 33.23 12.88
C PRO A 432 -2.83 34.25 13.44
N MET A 433 -1.61 34.23 12.92
CA MET A 433 -0.57 35.16 13.34
C MET A 433 -1.11 36.57 13.07
N PRO A 434 -1.17 37.47 14.06
CA PRO A 434 -1.63 38.82 13.82
C PRO A 434 -0.80 39.44 12.69
N PRO A 435 -1.43 40.24 11.80
CA PRO A 435 -0.75 40.79 10.64
C PRO A 435 0.51 41.53 11.10
N ARG A 436 1.67 41.10 10.58
CA ARG A 436 2.94 41.77 10.89
C ARG A 436 2.82 43.24 10.50
N PRO A 437 3.13 44.20 11.39
CA PRO A 437 3.14 45.61 11.03
C PRO A 437 4.12 45.79 9.88
N GLN A 438 3.61 46.32 8.77
CA GLN A 438 4.41 46.69 7.61
C GLN A 438 5.34 47.83 8.05
N LEU A 439 6.58 47.51 8.38
CA LEU A 439 7.59 48.54 8.56
C LEU A 439 7.75 49.30 7.23
N PRO A 440 7.70 50.64 7.24
CA PRO A 440 7.75 51.43 6.03
C PRO A 440 9.05 51.12 5.27
N ARG A 441 8.89 50.68 4.02
CA ARG A 441 9.95 50.47 3.05
C ARG A 441 10.75 51.78 2.96
N ARG A 442 11.97 51.77 3.49
CA ARG A 442 12.96 52.84 3.32
C ARG A 442 13.13 53.10 1.82
N GLN A 443 12.54 54.17 1.30
CA GLN A 443 12.76 54.68 -0.05
C GLN A 443 14.16 55.30 -0.15
N GLY A 444 15.19 54.46 -0.10
CA GLY A 444 16.54 54.85 -0.43
C GLY A 444 16.80 54.58 -1.91
N ARG A 445 16.54 55.55 -2.81
CA ARG A 445 17.26 55.68 -4.10
C ARG A 445 16.95 56.89 -5.00
N HIS A 446 16.14 57.88 -4.58
CA HIS A 446 15.93 59.09 -5.41
C HIS A 446 16.64 60.38 -4.94
N GLY A 447 17.24 60.41 -3.75
CA GLY A 447 17.86 61.64 -3.20
C GLY A 447 19.30 61.95 -3.64
N GLN A 448 20.04 61.01 -4.22
CA GLN A 448 21.49 61.20 -4.48
C GLN A 448 21.82 61.91 -5.81
N ARG A 449 20.88 62.04 -6.75
CA ARG A 449 21.12 62.78 -8.01
C ARG A 449 20.85 64.29 -7.91
N ALA A 450 20.03 64.74 -6.95
CA ALA A 450 19.73 66.16 -6.77
C ALA A 450 20.85 66.94 -6.06
N ARG A 451 21.64 66.28 -5.21
CA ARG A 451 22.73 66.92 -4.44
C ARG A 451 24.01 67.20 -5.24
N ARG A 452 24.19 66.62 -6.43
CA ARG A 452 25.37 66.86 -7.28
C ARG A 452 25.25 68.07 -8.21
N ARG A 453 24.05 68.65 -8.40
CA ARG A 453 23.85 69.83 -9.25
C ARG A 453 23.98 71.18 -8.53
N TYR A 454 23.98 71.21 -7.20
CA TYR A 454 24.09 72.45 -6.42
C TYR A 454 25.54 72.85 -6.04
N LEU A 455 26.55 72.05 -6.39
CA LEU A 455 27.95 72.32 -6.07
C LEU A 455 28.82 72.69 -7.29
N ALA A 456 28.23 72.85 -8.48
CA ALA A 456 28.95 73.07 -9.73
C ALA A 456 28.65 74.42 -10.43
N GLY A 457 28.07 75.39 -9.71
CA GLY A 457 27.71 76.69 -10.28
C GLY A 457 28.05 77.85 -9.34
N GLY A 458 29.35 78.12 -9.18
CA GLY A 458 29.83 79.39 -8.64
C GLY A 458 30.12 80.36 -9.80
N PRO A 459 29.62 81.60 -9.79
CA PRO A 459 29.86 82.56 -10.86
C PRO A 459 31.31 83.06 -10.85
N GLN A 460 32.00 82.94 -11.98
CA GLN A 460 33.18 83.74 -12.30
C GLN A 460 32.73 85.17 -12.67
N ARG A 461 33.50 86.14 -12.19
CA ARG A 461 33.31 87.59 -12.29
C ARG A 461 33.38 88.11 -13.74
N ALA A 462 32.59 89.14 -14.02
CA ALA A 462 33.06 90.41 -14.59
C ALA A 462 32.15 91.52 -14.06
#